data_AF-A0A822IWX2-F1
#
_entry.id   AF-A0A822IWX2-F1
#
_cell.length_a   1.000
_cell.length_b   1.000
_cell.length_c   1.000
_cell.angle_alpha   90.00
_cell.angle_beta   90.00
_cell.angle_gamma   90.00
#
_symmetry.space_group_name_H-M   'P 1'
#
loop_
_entity.id
_entity.type
_entity.pdbx_description
1 polymer ?
#
loop_
_entity_poly.entity_id
_entity_poly.type
_entity_poly.pdbx_seq_one_letter_code
_entity_poly.pdbx_strand_id
1 'polypeptide(L)'
;MTSEGFVVFKGSKIASTEVPSMPESFKKKRAQIINEKIVIDFEFNQDYLFSSPSTAAAVVMGRSANGLKEWKLKDGSNLGENEQKD
;
A
#
# COMPACT_ATOMS: atom_id res chain seq x y z
N MET A 1 1.28 -19.46 -1.00
CA MET A 1 1.96 -18.19 -1.37
C MET A 1 1.83 -17.92 -2.86
N THR A 2 0.79 -17.21 -3.31
CA THR A 2 0.81 -16.69 -4.68
C THR A 2 1.53 -15.35 -4.70
N SER A 3 2.64 -15.33 -5.43
CA SER A 3 3.48 -14.17 -5.74
C SER A 3 2.78 -13.18 -6.70
N GLU A 4 1.47 -12.99 -6.57
CA GLU A 4 0.64 -12.23 -7.51
C GLU A 4 0.58 -10.73 -7.17
N GLY A 5 1.12 -10.33 -6.02
CA GLY A 5 1.15 -8.93 -5.58
C GLY A 5 -0.02 -8.59 -4.66
N PHE A 6 -0.23 -7.29 -4.41
CA PHE A 6 -1.22 -6.76 -3.49
C PHE A 6 -2.03 -5.66 -4.15
N VAL A 7 -3.32 -5.89 -4.37
CA VAL A 7 -4.22 -4.91 -5.01
C VAL A 7 -4.75 -3.94 -3.96
N VAL A 8 -4.56 -2.65 -4.21
CA VAL A 8 -5.27 -1.58 -3.49
C VAL A 8 -6.41 -1.11 -4.38
N PHE A 9 -7.63 -1.24 -3.86
CA PHE A 9 -8.84 -0.93 -4.62
C PHE A 9 -9.05 0.57 -4.82
N LYS A 10 -9.72 0.93 -5.91
CA LYS A 10 -10.25 2.27 -6.14
C LYS A 10 -11.05 2.78 -4.93
N GLY A 11 -10.90 4.06 -4.61
CA GLY A 11 -11.51 4.72 -3.45
C GLY A 11 -10.70 4.55 -2.16
N SER A 12 -9.60 3.78 -2.19
CA SER A 12 -8.68 3.69 -1.05
C SER A 12 -7.95 5.01 -0.85
N LYS A 13 -7.72 5.40 0.40
CA LYS A 13 -7.05 6.66 0.74
C LYS A 13 -5.59 6.43 1.15
N ILE A 14 -4.75 7.39 0.83
CA ILE A 14 -3.35 7.45 1.29
C ILE A 14 -3.17 8.57 2.31
N ALA A 15 -2.16 8.43 3.16
CA ALA A 15 -1.74 9.46 4.09
C ALA A 15 -1.38 10.74 3.32
N SER A 16 -1.81 11.91 3.79
CA SER A 16 -1.50 13.19 3.14
C SER A 16 -0.01 13.56 3.22
N THR A 17 0.68 13.06 4.24
CA THR A 17 2.09 13.35 4.50
C THR A 17 2.97 12.11 4.35
N GLU A 18 4.23 12.34 4.05
CA GLU A 18 5.30 11.33 4.08
C GLU A 18 6.34 11.67 5.16
N VAL A 19 6.98 10.65 5.74
CA VAL A 19 8.08 10.86 6.69
C VAL A 19 9.40 11.05 5.95
N PRO A 20 10.31 11.93 6.43
CA PRO A 20 11.58 12.18 5.76
C PRO A 20 12.46 10.91 5.68
N SER A 21 12.35 10.02 6.68
CA SER A 21 13.07 8.74 6.77
C SER A 21 12.55 7.66 5.81
N MET A 22 11.51 7.94 5.02
CA MET A 22 11.00 7.00 4.03
C MET A 22 12.04 6.79 2.91
N PRO A 23 12.32 5.55 2.51
CA PRO A 23 13.23 5.26 1.40
C PRO A 23 12.84 5.96 0.10
N GLU A 24 13.82 6.51 -0.61
CA GLU A 24 13.60 7.26 -1.86
C GLU A 24 12.86 6.45 -2.92
N SER A 25 13.11 5.13 -3.00
CA SER A 25 12.40 4.25 -3.93
C SER A 25 10.88 4.28 -3.74
N PHE A 26 10.40 4.34 -2.50
CA PHE A 26 8.96 4.43 -2.23
C PHE A 26 8.43 5.84 -2.47
N LYS A 27 9.20 6.89 -2.16
CA LYS A 27 8.83 8.28 -2.51
C LYS A 27 8.66 8.44 -4.02
N LYS A 28 9.61 7.92 -4.80
CA LYS A 28 9.56 7.91 -6.26
C LYS A 28 8.36 7.13 -6.77
N LYS A 29 8.08 5.95 -6.21
CA LYS A 29 6.89 5.16 -6.57
C LYS A 29 5.58 5.91 -6.27
N ARG A 30 5.50 6.56 -5.11
CA ARG A 30 4.34 7.37 -4.71
C ARG A 30 4.17 8.58 -5.64
N ALA A 31 5.24 9.30 -5.95
CA ALA A 31 5.22 10.40 -6.91
C ALA A 31 4.82 9.90 -8.31
N GLN A 32 5.29 8.73 -8.73
CA GLN A 32 4.95 8.11 -10.01
C GLN A 32 3.44 7.86 -10.11
N ILE A 33 2.83 7.16 -9.14
CA ILE A 33 1.39 6.85 -9.19
C ILE A 33 0.52 8.12 -9.08
N ILE A 34 0.98 9.16 -8.39
CA ILE A 34 0.30 10.46 -8.37
C ILE A 34 0.41 11.13 -9.75
N ASN A 35 1.59 11.12 -10.36
CA ASN A 35 1.82 11.68 -11.69
C ASN A 35 1.00 10.95 -12.78
N GLU A 36 0.89 9.63 -12.68
CA GLU A 36 0.07 8.78 -13.54
C GLU A 36 -1.45 8.94 -13.29
N LYS A 37 -1.86 9.82 -12.36
CA LYS A 37 -3.27 10.02 -11.97
C LYS A 37 -3.97 8.76 -11.45
N ILE A 38 -3.17 7.82 -10.95
CA ILE A 38 -3.66 6.63 -10.23
C ILE A 38 -4.15 7.07 -8.85
N VAL A 39 -3.44 8.01 -8.22
CA VAL A 39 -3.88 8.69 -7.00
C VAL A 39 -4.16 10.15 -7.30
N ILE A 40 -5.37 10.60 -6.98
CA ILE A 40 -5.82 11.98 -7.12
C ILE A 40 -6.38 12.41 -5.77
N ASP A 41 -5.98 13.58 -5.28
CA ASP A 41 -6.43 14.10 -3.97
C ASP A 41 -6.25 13.10 -2.81
N PHE A 42 -5.12 12.38 -2.82
CA PHE A 42 -4.80 11.33 -1.83
C PHE A 42 -5.77 10.13 -1.84
N GLU A 43 -6.52 9.91 -2.93
CA GLU A 43 -7.40 8.77 -3.13
C GLU A 43 -7.07 8.01 -4.42
N PHE A 44 -7.07 6.68 -4.36
CA PHE A 44 -6.89 5.84 -5.54
C PHE A 44 -8.08 5.99 -6.48
N ASN A 45 -7.85 6.52 -7.67
CA ASN A 45 -8.86 6.69 -8.70
C ASN A 45 -9.12 5.39 -9.51
N GLN A 46 -8.24 4.40 -9.38
CA GLN A 46 -8.36 3.07 -9.99
C GLN A 46 -7.70 2.01 -9.11
N ASP A 47 -8.02 0.74 -9.36
CA ASP A 47 -7.37 -0.38 -8.68
C ASP A 47 -5.88 -0.45 -9.08
N TYR A 48 -4.99 -0.64 -8.11
CA TYR A 48 -3.56 -0.68 -8.35
C TYR A 48 -2.91 -1.90 -7.73
N LEU A 49 -2.23 -2.69 -8.57
CA LEU A 49 -1.48 -3.85 -8.14
C LEU A 49 -0.05 -3.45 -7.72
N PHE A 50 0.24 -3.57 -6.44
CA PHE A 50 1.59 -3.48 -5.90
C PHE A 50 2.28 -4.84 -5.98
N SER A 51 3.61 -4.83 -6.13
CA SER A 51 4.40 -6.06 -6.14
C SER A 51 4.40 -6.81 -4.80
N SER A 52 4.06 -6.15 -3.69
CA SER A 52 4.03 -6.75 -2.35
C SER A 52 3.15 -5.94 -1.38
N PRO A 53 2.57 -6.56 -0.34
CA PRO A 53 1.77 -5.88 0.69
C PRO A 53 2.55 -4.82 1.46
N SER A 54 3.83 -5.03 1.71
CA SER A 54 4.70 -4.05 2.40
C SER A 54 4.94 -2.79 1.55
N THR A 55 5.11 -2.95 0.23
CA THR A 55 5.22 -1.81 -0.70
C THR A 55 3.92 -1.01 -0.72
N ALA A 56 2.77 -1.70 -0.78
CA ALA A 56 1.46 -1.06 -0.71
C ALA A 56 1.30 -0.28 0.60
N ALA A 57 1.57 -0.91 1.74
CA ALA A 57 1.48 -0.26 3.04
C ALA A 57 2.41 0.95 3.14
N ALA A 58 3.63 0.85 2.64
CA ALA A 58 4.59 1.94 2.72
C ALA A 58 4.15 3.17 1.92
N VAL A 59 3.68 2.95 0.69
CA VAL A 59 3.18 4.01 -0.19
C VAL A 59 1.92 4.65 0.38
N VAL A 60 0.96 3.83 0.81
CA VAL A 60 -0.31 4.27 1.39
C VAL A 60 -0.09 5.06 2.68
N MET A 61 0.76 4.58 3.58
CA MET A 61 1.01 5.23 4.88
C MET A 61 2.02 6.37 4.82
N GLY A 62 2.77 6.52 3.71
CA GLY A 62 3.84 7.53 3.59
C GLY A 62 5.02 7.28 4.53
N ARG A 63 5.25 6.03 4.96
CA ARG A 63 6.36 5.63 5.83
C ARG A 63 6.71 4.18 5.59
N SER A 64 7.90 3.73 5.99
CA SER A 64 8.19 2.30 6.04
C SER A 64 7.18 1.60 6.97
N ALA A 65 6.44 0.65 6.41
CA ALA A 65 5.32 0.00 7.09
C ALA A 65 5.37 -1.51 6.82
N ASN A 66 5.00 -2.31 7.83
CA ASN A 66 4.95 -3.75 7.69
C ASN A 66 3.56 -4.16 7.18
N GLY A 67 3.47 -4.51 5.90
CA GLY A 67 2.19 -4.83 5.26
C GLY A 67 1.39 -5.91 5.99
N LEU A 68 2.07 -6.91 6.55
CA LEU A 68 1.41 -8.02 7.26
C LEU A 68 0.64 -7.57 8.51
N LYS A 69 1.08 -6.47 9.14
CA LYS A 69 0.47 -5.95 10.38
C LYS A 69 -0.51 -4.82 10.11
N GLU A 70 -0.24 -3.99 9.11
CA GLU A 70 -1.05 -2.81 8.82
C GLU A 70 -2.32 -3.16 8.02
N TRP A 71 -2.27 -4.19 7.17
CA TRP A 71 -3.45 -4.65 6.45
C TRP A 71 -4.32 -5.52 7.36
N LYS A 72 -5.54 -5.07 7.62
CA LYS A 72 -6.55 -5.79 8.39
C LYS A 72 -7.65 -6.28 7.46
N LEU A 73 -8.06 -7.53 7.68
CA LEU A 73 -9.23 -8.11 7.02
C LEU A 73 -10.51 -7.54 7.65
N LYS A 74 -11.65 -7.75 6.98
CA LYS A 74 -12.97 -7.31 7.47
C LYS A 74 -13.29 -7.84 8.87
N ASP A 75 -12.71 -8.97 9.23
CA ASP A 75 -12.84 -9.64 10.52
C ASP A 75 -11.94 -9.03 11.63
N GLY A 76 -11.11 -8.03 11.30
CA GLY A 76 -10.18 -7.39 12.24
C GLY A 76 -8.84 -8.11 12.40
N SER A 77 -8.76 -9.36 11.94
CA SER A 77 -7.53 -10.16 11.83
C SER A 77 -6.52 -9.50 10.90
N ASN A 78 -5.23 -9.58 11.23
CA ASN A 78 -4.18 -9.01 10.39
C ASN A 78 -3.81 -9.95 9.23
N LEU A 79 -3.33 -9.39 8.12
CA LEU A 79 -2.98 -10.16 6.93
C LEU A 79 -1.91 -11.23 7.23
N GLY A 80 -0.96 -10.92 8.12
CA GLY A 80 0.10 -11.84 8.54
C GLY A 80 -0.37 -13.09 9.28
N GLU A 81 -1.51 -13.02 9.97
CA GLU A 81 -2.16 -14.19 10.58
C GLU A 81 -2.79 -15.11 9.51
N ASN A 82 -3.16 -14.56 8.35
CA ASN A 82 -3.86 -15.29 7.29
C ASN A 82 -2.91 -15.91 6.25
N GLU A 83 -1.70 -15.34 6.04
CA GLU A 83 -0.69 -15.93 5.15
C GLU A 83 0.04 -17.16 5.76
N GLN A 84 -0.09 -17.40 7.06
CA GLN A 84 0.49 -18.57 7.75
C GLN A 84 -0.41 -19.84 7.72
N LYS A 85 -1.55 -19.79 7.02
CA LYS A 85 -2.53 -20.89 6.96
C LYS A 85 -2.62 -21.62 5.61
N ASP A 86 -1.64 -21.43 4.72
CA ASP A 86 -1.52 -22.17 3.45
C ASP A 86 -0.23 -22.99 3.37
#